data_AF-A0A5C8SZJ7-F1
#
_entry.id   AF-A0A5C8SZJ7-F1
#
_cell.length_a   1.000
_cell.length_b   1.000
_cell.length_c   1.000
_cell.angle_alpha   90.00
_cell.angle_beta   90.00
_cell.angle_gamma   90.00
#
_symmetry.space_group_name_H-M   'P 1'
#
loop_
_entity.id
_entity.type
_entity.pdbx_description
1 polymer ?
#
loop_
_entity_poly.entity_id
_entity_poly.type
_entity_poly.pdbx_seq_one_letter_code
_entity_poly.pdbx_strand_id
1 'polypeptide(L)'
;TPDGRWRLPVRAASVDPRYLTMLTAYEDRRFADHPGIDPAATLRAAWQWLAHGRIVSGGSTLSMQVARLVEPRPERSLAAKLRQMVRAVELERRFGKAGVLDLYLALAPYGGPVEGVRAAALAYFGREPARLSFAESALLVALPQAP
;
A
#
# COMPACT_ATOMS: atom_id res chain seq x y z
N THR A 1 8.41 -17.58 4.94
CA THR A 1 8.27 -17.27 6.39
C THR A 1 7.44 -18.37 7.05
N PRO A 2 7.38 -18.45 8.40
CA PRO A 2 6.65 -19.54 9.10
C PRO A 2 5.16 -19.65 8.75
N ASP A 3 4.55 -18.56 8.28
CA ASP A 3 3.17 -18.47 7.78
C ASP A 3 3.02 -18.86 6.29
N GLY A 4 4.05 -19.47 5.68
CA GLY A 4 4.01 -19.93 4.28
C GLY A 4 4.10 -18.82 3.22
N ARG A 5 4.25 -17.56 3.64
CA ARG A 5 4.40 -16.41 2.72
C ARG A 5 5.83 -16.28 2.21
N TRP A 6 5.96 -15.81 0.98
CA TRP A 6 7.24 -15.52 0.35
C TRP A 6 7.49 -14.03 0.48
N ARG A 7 8.29 -13.65 1.48
CA ARG A 7 8.71 -12.26 1.74
C ARG A 7 10.22 -12.18 1.58
N LEU A 8 10.69 -11.30 0.69
CA LEU A 8 12.10 -11.03 0.50
C LEU A 8 12.43 -9.62 1.00
N PRO A 9 13.56 -9.41 1.71
CA PRO A 9 13.94 -8.09 2.17
C PRO A 9 14.06 -7.11 1.01
N VAL A 10 13.46 -5.93 1.17
CA VAL A 10 13.46 -4.84 0.21
C VAL A 10 13.41 -3.50 0.96
N ARG A 11 14.07 -2.49 0.40
CA ARG A 11 13.92 -1.09 0.82
C ARG A 11 13.47 -0.26 -0.37
N ALA A 12 12.72 0.81 -0.12
CA ALA A 12 12.30 1.77 -1.14
C ALA A 12 13.50 2.30 -1.92
N ALA A 13 14.63 2.54 -1.25
CA ALA A 13 15.88 2.97 -1.89
C ALA A 13 16.47 1.96 -2.89
N SER A 14 16.05 0.68 -2.84
CA SER A 14 16.47 -0.39 -3.75
C SER A 14 15.46 -0.71 -4.86
N VAL A 15 14.38 0.08 -4.95
CA VAL A 15 13.34 -0.05 -5.98
C VAL A 15 13.49 1.07 -6.98
N ASP A 16 13.10 0.82 -8.24
CA ASP A 16 13.11 1.86 -9.28
C ASP A 16 12.29 3.10 -8.81
N PRO A 17 12.87 4.31 -8.80
CA PRO A 17 12.14 5.53 -8.42
C PRO A 17 10.85 5.77 -9.23
N ARG A 18 10.80 5.28 -10.48
CA ARG A 18 9.61 5.34 -11.32
C ARG A 18 8.49 4.45 -10.78
N TYR A 19 8.83 3.28 -10.23
CA TYR A 19 7.86 2.42 -9.55
C TYR A 19 7.27 3.14 -8.34
N LEU A 20 8.10 3.78 -7.50
CA LEU A 20 7.63 4.50 -6.31
C LEU A 20 6.74 5.70 -6.69
N THR A 21 7.11 6.42 -7.75
CA THR A 21 6.30 7.51 -8.30
C THR A 21 4.96 7.00 -8.81
N MET A 22 4.93 5.89 -9.55
CA MET A 22 3.69 5.26 -10.03
C MET A 22 2.82 4.79 -8.87
N LEU A 23 3.42 4.12 -7.88
CA LEU A 23 2.72 3.62 -6.69
C LEU A 23 2.03 4.77 -5.94
N THR A 24 2.77 5.82 -5.61
CA THR A 24 2.21 6.97 -4.90
C THR A 24 1.19 7.72 -5.75
N ALA A 25 1.42 7.91 -7.05
CA ALA A 25 0.44 8.56 -7.92
C ALA A 25 -0.88 7.78 -8.03
N TYR A 26 -0.81 6.44 -8.03
CA TYR A 26 -1.97 5.56 -8.15
C TYR A 26 -2.72 5.37 -6.83
N GLU A 27 -2.00 5.05 -5.75
CA GLU A 27 -2.59 4.71 -4.44
C GLU A 27 -2.89 5.93 -3.58
N ASP A 28 -2.00 6.94 -3.60
CA ASP A 28 -2.00 8.00 -2.61
C ASP A 28 -1.27 9.25 -3.10
N ARG A 29 -1.92 10.01 -4.00
CA ARG A 29 -1.31 11.14 -4.72
C ARG A 29 -0.72 12.22 -3.80
N ARG A 30 -1.21 12.34 -2.57
CA ARG A 30 -0.74 13.31 -1.56
C ARG A 30 0.07 12.66 -0.46
N PHE A 31 0.62 11.47 -0.71
CA PHE A 31 1.35 10.71 0.29
C PHE A 31 2.39 11.54 1.04
N ALA A 32 3.11 12.44 0.36
CA ALA A 32 4.12 13.30 1.00
C ALA A 32 3.51 14.35 1.96
N ASP A 33 2.26 14.75 1.77
CA ASP A 33 1.67 15.96 2.39
C ASP A 33 0.90 15.68 3.68
N HIS A 34 0.59 14.41 3.97
CA HIS A 34 -0.30 14.07 5.09
C HIS A 34 0.37 13.17 6.13
N PRO A 35 0.00 13.24 7.42
CA PRO A 35 0.64 12.47 8.49
C PRO A 35 0.05 11.05 8.65
N GLY A 36 -0.24 10.39 7.53
CA GLY A 36 -0.78 9.02 7.50
C GLY A 36 -2.27 8.88 7.20
N ILE A 37 -3.07 9.91 7.41
CA ILE A 37 -4.45 10.00 6.91
C ILE A 37 -4.58 11.23 6.04
N ASP A 38 -5.37 11.15 4.97
CA ASP A 38 -5.69 12.29 4.11
C ASP A 38 -7.14 12.74 4.39
N PRO A 39 -7.36 13.81 5.18
CA PRO A 39 -8.70 14.29 5.50
C PRO A 39 -9.48 14.69 4.25
N ALA A 40 -8.82 15.32 3.28
CA ALA A 40 -9.49 15.77 2.06
C ALA A 40 -9.85 14.59 1.14
N ALA A 41 -9.05 13.52 1.09
CA ALA A 41 -9.45 12.30 0.37
C ALA A 41 -10.59 11.58 1.08
N THR A 42 -10.52 11.50 2.42
CA THR A 42 -11.56 10.89 3.25
C THR A 42 -12.90 11.61 3.11
N LEU A 43 -12.91 12.94 3.19
CA LEU A 43 -14.12 13.76 3.03
C LEU A 43 -14.70 13.65 1.62
N ARG A 44 -13.87 13.69 0.57
CA ARG A 44 -14.34 13.47 -0.81
C ARG A 44 -14.98 12.10 -0.97
N ALA A 45 -14.35 11.04 -0.46
CA ALA A 45 -14.88 9.69 -0.55
C ALA A 45 -16.20 9.53 0.21
N ALA A 46 -16.30 10.13 1.41
CA ALA A 46 -17.53 10.14 2.19
C ALA A 46 -18.66 10.89 1.47
N TRP A 47 -18.38 12.07 0.91
CA TRP A 47 -19.34 12.84 0.14
C TRP A 47 -19.84 12.07 -1.10
N GLN A 48 -18.93 11.47 -1.87
CA GLN A 48 -19.30 10.67 -3.04
C GLN A 48 -20.12 9.44 -2.67
N TRP A 49 -19.80 8.77 -1.56
CA TRP A 49 -20.59 7.66 -1.07
C TRP A 49 -22.02 8.09 -0.72
N LEU A 50 -22.19 9.20 0.00
CA LEU A 50 -23.50 9.75 0.34
C LEU A 50 -24.27 10.18 -0.91
N ALA A 51 -23.63 10.85 -1.86
CA ALA A 51 -24.26 11.35 -3.08
C ALA A 51 -24.69 10.23 -4.03
N HIS A 52 -23.96 9.10 -4.09
CA HIS A 52 -24.22 8.02 -5.04
C HIS A 52 -24.85 6.77 -4.41
N GLY A 53 -24.99 6.71 -3.08
CA GLY A 53 -25.51 5.54 -2.36
C GLY A 53 -24.62 4.27 -2.46
N ARG A 54 -23.43 4.38 -3.06
CA ARG A 54 -22.47 3.29 -3.26
C ARG A 54 -21.04 3.81 -3.16
N ILE A 55 -20.09 2.95 -2.84
CA ILE A 55 -18.66 3.35 -2.77
C ILE A 55 -18.19 3.62 -4.20
N VAL A 56 -17.74 4.85 -4.48
CA VAL A 56 -17.25 5.29 -5.80
C VAL A 56 -15.74 5.54 -5.79
N SER A 57 -15.17 5.86 -4.64
CA SER A 57 -13.74 6.14 -4.50
C SER A 57 -13.17 5.58 -3.20
N GLY A 58 -11.87 5.29 -3.23
CA GLY A 58 -11.11 4.93 -2.04
C GLY A 58 -10.72 6.17 -1.23
N GLY A 59 -10.95 6.13 0.08
CA GLY A 59 -10.45 7.14 1.03
C GLY A 59 -9.26 6.68 1.86
N SER A 60 -8.63 5.55 1.52
CA SER A 60 -7.54 4.97 2.33
C SER A 60 -6.18 5.37 1.76
N THR A 61 -5.30 5.88 2.62
CA THR A 61 -3.92 6.21 2.29
C THR A 61 -3.04 4.95 2.25
N LEU A 62 -1.84 5.07 1.67
CA LEU A 62 -0.82 4.01 1.72
C LEU A 62 -0.51 3.62 3.17
N SER A 63 -0.40 4.59 4.08
CA SER A 63 -0.11 4.35 5.49
C SER A 63 -1.23 3.58 6.20
N MET A 64 -2.50 3.82 5.82
CA MET A 64 -3.64 3.01 6.28
C MET A 64 -3.62 1.59 5.72
N GLN A 65 -3.16 1.42 4.47
CA GLN A 65 -2.97 0.08 3.91
C GLN A 65 -1.88 -0.68 4.67
N VAL A 66 -0.74 -0.04 4.97
CA VAL A 66 0.33 -0.64 5.79
C VAL A 66 -0.17 -1.00 7.18
N ALA A 67 -0.93 -0.12 7.84
CA ALA A 67 -1.53 -0.42 9.14
C ALA A 67 -2.39 -1.70 9.11
N ARG A 68 -3.14 -1.91 8.02
CA ARG A 68 -3.95 -3.11 7.81
C ARG A 68 -3.10 -4.35 7.52
N LEU A 69 -1.98 -4.21 6.81
CA LEU A 69 -1.08 -5.32 6.50
C LEU A 69 -0.28 -5.79 7.73
N VAL A 70 0.16 -4.85 8.57
CA VAL A 70 0.91 -5.12 9.80
C VAL A 70 0.02 -5.70 10.89
N GLU A 71 -1.23 -5.22 11.01
CA GLU A 71 -2.19 -5.71 11.98
C GLU A 71 -3.50 -6.15 11.27
N PRO A 72 -3.49 -7.32 10.59
CA PRO A 72 -4.66 -7.84 9.91
C PRO A 72 -5.80 -8.06 10.88
N ARG A 73 -7.01 -7.59 10.53
CA ARG A 73 -8.23 -7.85 11.29
C ARG A 73 -9.32 -8.45 10.39
N PRO A 74 -10.05 -9.47 10.87
CA PRO A 74 -11.13 -10.09 10.09
C PRO A 74 -12.38 -9.20 10.02
N GLU A 75 -12.59 -8.36 11.03
CA GLU A 75 -13.75 -7.47 11.14
C GLU A 75 -13.58 -6.21 10.27
N ARG A 76 -14.54 -5.99 9.37
CA ARG A 76 -14.66 -4.78 8.53
C ARG A 76 -15.69 -3.82 9.12
N SER A 77 -15.43 -3.30 10.31
CA SER A 77 -16.29 -2.32 11.01
C SER A 77 -15.74 -0.90 10.92
N LEU A 78 -16.60 0.11 11.15
CA LEU A 78 -16.17 1.52 11.25
C LEU A 78 -15.14 1.69 12.37
N ALA A 79 -15.31 0.99 13.49
CA ALA A 79 -14.35 0.98 14.58
C ALA A 79 -12.99 0.41 14.15
N ALA A 80 -12.97 -0.69 13.38
CA ALA A 80 -11.72 -1.21 12.80
C ALA A 80 -11.07 -0.19 11.85
N LYS A 81 -11.86 0.57 11.09
CA LYS A 81 -11.37 1.63 10.20
C LYS A 81 -10.75 2.80 10.98
N LEU A 82 -11.38 3.25 12.06
CA LEU A 82 -10.82 4.29 12.94
C LEU A 82 -9.51 3.83 13.59
N ARG A 83 -9.43 2.57 14.03
CA ARG A 83 -8.18 1.99 14.54
C ARG A 83 -7.09 1.98 13.47
N GLN A 84 -7.41 1.63 12.22
CA GLN A 84 -6.45 1.71 11.11
C GLN A 84 -5.94 3.15 10.90
N MET A 85 -6.80 4.15 11.00
CA MET A 85 -6.41 5.57 10.90
C MET A 85 -5.44 5.96 12.02
N VAL A 86 -5.72 5.60 13.26
CA VAL A 86 -4.82 5.87 14.40
C VAL A 86 -3.46 5.19 14.20
N ARG A 87 -3.45 3.92 13.82
CA ARG A 87 -2.21 3.17 13.55
C ARG A 87 -1.43 3.74 12.37
N ALA A 88 -2.10 4.22 11.33
CA ALA A 88 -1.44 4.85 10.19
C ALA A 88 -0.64 6.10 10.62
N VAL A 89 -1.22 6.92 11.49
CA VAL A 89 -0.54 8.11 12.05
C VAL A 89 0.63 7.70 12.94
N GLU A 90 0.48 6.65 13.76
CA GLU A 90 1.56 6.14 14.61
C GLU A 90 2.73 5.60 13.79
N LEU A 91 2.45 4.83 12.73
CA LEU A 91 3.47 4.31 11.82
C LEU A 91 4.26 5.44 11.15
N GLU A 92 3.57 6.47 10.66
CA GLU A 92 4.21 7.65 10.07
C GLU A 92 5.07 8.40 11.06
N ARG A 93 4.60 8.58 12.30
CA ARG A 93 5.41 9.23 13.35
C ARG A 93 6.66 8.44 13.71
N ARG A 94 6.58 7.11 13.71
CA ARG A 94 7.66 6.23 14.13
C ARG A 94 8.69 5.94 13.03
N PHE A 95 8.22 5.74 11.81
CA PHE A 95 9.04 5.25 10.70
C PHE A 95 9.22 6.28 9.57
N GLY A 96 8.43 7.36 9.57
CA GLY A 96 8.39 8.33 8.49
C GLY A 96 7.91 7.72 7.16
N LYS A 97 7.90 8.56 6.12
CA LYS A 97 7.43 8.19 4.77
C LYS A 97 8.21 7.03 4.16
N ALA A 98 9.55 7.07 4.28
CA ALA A 98 10.42 6.03 3.75
C ALA A 98 10.17 4.68 4.42
N GLY A 99 10.05 4.64 5.76
CA GLY A 99 9.79 3.39 6.47
C GLY A 99 8.37 2.86 6.23
N VAL A 100 7.37 3.73 6.05
CA VAL A 100 6.03 3.29 5.60
C VAL A 100 6.09 2.65 4.22
N LEU A 101 6.84 3.24 3.27
CA LEU A 101 7.06 2.62 1.97
C LEU A 101 7.80 1.28 2.08
N ASP A 102 8.86 1.19 2.90
CA ASP A 102 9.58 -0.07 3.12
C ASP A 102 8.62 -1.18 3.60
N LEU A 103 7.76 -0.87 4.58
CA LEU A 103 6.77 -1.81 5.09
C LEU A 103 5.74 -2.20 4.02
N TYR A 104 5.24 -1.24 3.23
CA TYR A 104 4.33 -1.52 2.13
C TYR A 104 4.97 -2.47 1.11
N LEU A 105 6.18 -2.14 0.65
CA LEU A 105 6.90 -2.90 -0.38
C LEU A 105 7.28 -4.30 0.12
N ALA A 106 7.37 -4.54 1.42
CA ALA A 106 7.65 -5.85 2.00
C ALA A 106 6.40 -6.71 2.23
N LEU A 107 5.23 -6.09 2.42
CA LEU A 107 4.01 -6.78 2.89
C LEU A 107 2.86 -6.76 1.89
N ALA A 108 2.90 -5.95 0.85
CA ALA A 108 1.83 -5.87 -0.14
C ALA A 108 1.58 -7.26 -0.78
N PRO A 109 0.34 -7.76 -0.82
CA PRO A 109 0.04 -9.05 -1.42
C PRO A 109 0.08 -8.95 -2.95
N TYR A 110 0.63 -9.96 -3.61
CA TYR A 110 0.67 -10.04 -5.07
C TYR A 110 -0.06 -11.26 -5.64
N GLY A 111 -0.63 -12.10 -4.77
CA GLY A 111 -1.37 -13.30 -5.14
C GLY A 111 -0.66 -14.59 -4.71
N GLY A 112 -1.45 -15.62 -4.41
CA GLY A 112 -0.94 -16.88 -3.86
C GLY A 112 -0.12 -16.65 -2.58
N PRO A 113 1.07 -17.27 -2.42
CA PRO A 113 1.95 -17.04 -1.27
C PRO A 113 2.82 -15.78 -1.39
N VAL A 114 2.77 -15.04 -2.49
CA VAL A 114 3.72 -13.95 -2.80
C VAL A 114 3.34 -12.66 -2.10
N GLU A 115 4.24 -12.17 -1.25
CA GLU A 115 4.10 -10.89 -0.54
C GLU A 115 5.37 -10.05 -0.68
N GLY A 116 5.17 -8.78 -1.01
CA GLY A 116 6.23 -7.82 -1.24
C GLY A 116 6.73 -7.77 -2.68
N VAL A 117 7.09 -6.56 -3.11
CA VAL A 117 7.42 -6.22 -4.50
C VAL A 117 8.61 -7.02 -5.03
N ARG A 118 9.59 -7.34 -4.17
CA ARG A 118 10.77 -8.08 -4.59
C ARG A 118 10.47 -9.54 -4.86
N ALA A 119 9.68 -10.17 -4.00
CA ALA A 119 9.21 -11.54 -4.23
C ALA A 119 8.38 -11.60 -5.52
N ALA A 120 7.49 -10.62 -5.72
CA ALA A 120 6.67 -10.53 -6.93
C ALA A 120 7.49 -10.28 -8.20
N ALA A 121 8.43 -9.34 -8.19
CA ALA A 121 9.28 -9.04 -9.34
C ALA A 121 10.10 -10.25 -9.81
N LEU A 122 10.63 -11.02 -8.85
CA LEU A 122 11.35 -12.26 -9.15
C LEU A 122 10.41 -13.38 -9.60
N ALA A 123 9.25 -13.53 -8.96
CA ALA A 123 8.29 -14.57 -9.31
C ALA A 123 7.66 -14.38 -10.70
N TYR A 124 7.31 -13.15 -11.08
CA TYR A 124 6.65 -12.87 -12.36
C TYR A 124 7.60 -12.60 -13.51
N PHE A 125 8.76 -12.00 -13.24
CA PHE A 125 9.65 -11.51 -14.31
C PHE A 125 11.11 -11.98 -14.19
N GLY A 126 11.49 -12.62 -13.08
CA GLY A 126 12.87 -13.02 -12.82
C GLY A 126 13.83 -11.83 -12.70
N ARG A 127 13.34 -10.65 -12.26
CA ARG A 127 14.14 -9.41 -12.17
C ARG A 127 14.07 -8.79 -10.79
N GLU A 128 15.15 -8.12 -10.41
CA GLU A 128 15.15 -7.26 -9.22
C GLU A 128 14.26 -6.02 -9.46
N PRO A 129 13.57 -5.49 -8.43
CA PRO A 129 12.67 -4.33 -8.55
C PRO A 129 13.30 -3.09 -9.19
N ALA A 130 14.60 -2.89 -9.01
CA ALA A 130 15.36 -1.79 -9.62
C ALA A 130 15.49 -1.91 -11.15
N ARG A 131 15.20 -3.07 -11.74
CA ARG A 131 15.37 -3.37 -13.17
C ARG A 131 14.05 -3.65 -13.89
N LEU A 132 12.93 -3.30 -13.27
CA LEU A 132 11.62 -3.46 -13.89
C LEU A 132 11.47 -2.49 -15.06
N SER A 133 10.84 -2.97 -16.13
CA SER A 133 10.36 -2.08 -17.19
C SER A 133 9.19 -1.22 -16.66
N PHE A 134 8.82 -0.21 -17.43
CA PHE A 134 7.66 0.64 -17.10
C PHE A 134 6.37 -0.19 -17.00
N ALA A 135 6.15 -1.10 -17.96
CA ALA A 135 4.96 -1.95 -17.99
C ALA A 135 4.94 -2.97 -16.83
N GLU A 136 6.09 -3.57 -16.50
CA GLU A 136 6.23 -4.48 -15.36
C GLU A 136 5.96 -3.75 -14.04
N SER A 137 6.49 -2.52 -13.91
CA SER A 137 6.22 -1.67 -12.74
C SER A 137 4.74 -1.34 -12.61
N ALA A 138 4.09 -0.91 -13.69
CA ALA A 138 2.67 -0.60 -13.71
C ALA A 138 1.81 -1.82 -13.33
N LEU A 139 2.16 -3.01 -13.81
CA LEU A 139 1.46 -4.24 -13.44
C LEU A 139 1.58 -4.53 -11.95
N LEU A 140 2.79 -4.46 -11.39
CA LEU A 140 3.02 -4.69 -9.96
C LEU A 140 2.37 -3.62 -9.06
N VAL A 141 2.20 -2.38 -9.54
CA VAL A 141 1.43 -1.38 -8.78
C VAL A 141 -0.06 -1.73 -8.74
N ALA A 142 -0.62 -2.30 -9.82
CA ALA A 142 -2.04 -2.60 -9.91
C ALA A 142 -2.46 -3.89 -9.19
N LEU A 143 -1.60 -4.91 -9.15
CA LEU A 143 -1.95 -6.24 -8.60
C LEU A 143 -2.43 -6.24 -7.14
N PRO A 144 -1.82 -5.51 -6.18
CA PRO A 144 -2.26 -5.54 -4.78
C PRO A 144 -3.70 -5.11 -4.52
N GLN A 145 -4.36 -4.44 -5.47
CA GLN A 145 -5.77 -4.04 -5.36
C GLN A 145 -6.74 -5.19 -5.64
N ALA A 146 -6.31 -6.20 -6.40
CA ALA A 146 -7.08 -7.39 -6.73
C ALA A 146 -6.17 -8.64 -6.67
N PRO A 147 -5.64 -8.97 -5.47
CA PRO A 147 -4.65 -10.02 -5.28
C PRO A 147 -5.21 -11.43 -5.50
#